data_AF-A0A2X3F279-F1
#
_entry.id   AF-A0A2X3F279-F1
#
_cell.length_a   1.000
_cell.length_b   1.000
_cell.length_c   1.000
_cell.angle_alpha   90.00
_cell.angle_beta   90.00
_cell.angle_gamma   90.00
#
_symmetry.space_group_name_H-M   'P 1'
#
loop_
_entity.id
_entity.type
_entity.pdbx_description
1 polymer ?
#
loop_
_entity_poly.entity_id
_entity_poly.type
_entity_poly.pdbx_seq_one_letter_code
_entity_poly.pdbx_strand_id
1 'polypeptide(L)' 'MLLPLGKPRGGVVLLHGLTDSPYSVRYLAQLWQQRGYVAVVPRLPGHGTAPGR' A
#
# COMPACT_ATOMS: atom_id res chain seq x y z
N MET A 1 -3.71 -4.92 1.44
CA MET A 1 -3.89 -5.20 0.00
C MET A 1 -5.29 -4.80 -0.40
N LEU A 2 -5.47 -4.19 -1.57
CA LEU A 2 -6.76 -3.79 -2.12
C LEU A 2 -6.96 -4.46 -3.49
N LEU A 3 -8.11 -5.07 -3.69
CA LEU A 3 -8.49 -5.76 -4.91
C LEU A 3 -9.44 -4.87 -5.73
N PRO A 4 -9.29 -4.82 -7.07
CA PRO A 4 -10.28 -4.17 -7.93
C PRO A 4 -11.58 -4.99 -7.98
N LEU A 5 -12.70 -4.34 -8.28
CA LEU A 5 -14.01 -4.99 -8.43
C LEU A 5 -14.12 -5.86 -9.69
N GLY A 6 -13.23 -5.65 -10.67
CA GLY A 6 -13.19 -6.38 -11.94
C GLY A 6 -11.86 -7.08 -12.19
N LYS A 7 -11.68 -7.61 -13.41
CA LYS A 7 -10.44 -8.31 -13.79
C LYS A 7 -9.21 -7.42 -13.56
N PRO A 8 -8.22 -7.85 -12.76
CA PRO A 8 -7.01 -7.08 -12.52
C PRO A 8 -6.27 -6.72 -13.81
N ARG A 9 -5.93 -5.45 -13.95
CA ARG A 9 -5.13 -4.93 -15.06
C ARG A 9 -3.63 -5.09 -14.81
N GLY A 10 -3.23 -5.25 -13.55
CA GLY A 10 -1.85 -5.37 -13.11
C GLY A 10 -1.71 -5.19 -11.59
N GLY A 11 -0.47 -5.27 -11.09
CA GLY A 11 -0.13 -5.05 -9.69
C GLY A 11 0.63 -3.74 -9.46
N VAL A 12 0.37 -3.08 -8.34
CA VAL A 12 1.08 -1.88 -7.89
C VAL A 12 1.52 -2.09 -6.44
N VAL A 13 2.82 -1.92 -6.18
CA VAL A 13 3.40 -1.96 -4.83
C VAL A 13 3.76 -0.54 -4.42
N LEU A 14 3.16 -0.05 -3.34
CA LEU A 14 3.37 1.30 -2.83
C LEU A 14 4.23 1.24 -1.58
N LEU A 15 5.40 1.87 -1.65
CA LEU A 15 6.36 1.96 -0.54
C LEU A 15 6.25 3.35 0.11
N HIS A 16 6.21 3.37 1.42
CA HIS A 16 6.29 4.61 2.20
C HIS A 16 7.77 4.99 2.45
N GLY A 17 8.02 6.25 2.79
CA GLY A 17 9.38 6.77 3.07
C GLY A 17 9.93 6.40 4.44
N LEU A 18 11.18 6.84 4.71
CA LEU A 18 12.03 6.54 5.88
C LEU A 18 11.44 6.96 7.25
N THR A 19 10.33 7.70 7.29
CA THR A 19 9.66 8.09 8.54
C THR A 19 8.16 7.93 8.47
N ASP A 20 7.68 7.41 7.34
CA ASP A 20 6.29 7.41 7.00
C ASP A 20 5.68 6.02 7.29
N SER A 21 4.35 5.94 7.31
CA SER A 21 3.63 4.70 7.59
C SER A 21 2.83 4.23 6.38
N PRO A 22 2.42 2.94 6.32
CA PRO A 22 1.52 2.44 5.30
C PRO A 22 0.23 3.27 5.14
N TYR A 23 -0.18 4.00 6.18
CA TYR A 23 -1.38 4.85 6.14
C TYR A 23 -1.25 6.03 5.18
N SER A 24 -0.07 6.61 5.06
CA SER A 24 0.14 7.82 4.27
C SER A 24 0.03 7.60 2.77
N VAL A 25 0.28 6.37 2.31
CA VAL A 25 0.10 5.98 0.90
C VAL A 25 -1.23 5.24 0.67
N ARG A 26 -2.12 5.16 1.66
CA ARG A 26 -3.39 4.44 1.54
C ARG A 26 -4.34 5.09 0.52
N TYR A 27 -4.35 6.42 0.41
CA TYR A 27 -5.17 7.12 -0.59
C TYR A 27 -4.72 6.77 -2.02
N LEU A 28 -3.41 6.62 -2.26
CA LEU A 28 -2.86 6.16 -3.53
C LEU A 28 -3.27 4.72 -3.82
N ALA A 29 -3.28 3.85 -2.81
CA ALA A 29 -3.74 2.47 -2.98
C ALA A 29 -5.21 2.40 -3.43
N GLN A 30 -6.08 3.24 -2.85
CA GLN A 30 -7.48 3.34 -3.25
C GLN A 30 -7.63 3.86 -4.69
N LEU A 31 -6.84 4.86 -5.06
CA LEU A 31 -6.82 5.41 -6.42
C LEU A 31 -6.46 4.34 -7.46
N TRP A 32 -5.44 3.52 -7.19
CA TRP A 32 -5.03 2.44 -8.09
C TRP A 32 -6.06 1.30 -8.13
N GLN A 33 -6.69 0.98 -7.00
CA GLN A 33 -7.78 0.02 -6.95
C GLN A 33 -8.98 0.45 -7.81
N GLN A 34 -9.36 1.74 -7.77
CA GLN A 34 -10.43 2.28 -8.62
C GLN A 34 -10.08 2.23 -10.12
N ARG A 35 -8.79 2.26 -10.46
CA ARG A 35 -8.29 2.14 -11.83
C ARG A 35 -8.18 0.70 -12.33
N GLY A 36 -8.52 -0.29 -11.51
CA GLY A 36 -8.51 -1.71 -11.86
C GLY A 36 -7.21 -2.45 -11.53
N TYR A 37 -6.37 -1.90 -10.66
CA TYR A 37 -5.12 -2.55 -10.24
C TYR A 37 -5.25 -3.20 -8.87
N VAL A 38 -4.47 -4.26 -8.65
CA VAL A 38 -4.23 -4.80 -7.31
C VAL A 38 -3.19 -3.93 -6.63
N ALA A 39 -3.55 -3.27 -5.54
CA ALA A 39 -2.65 -2.39 -4.80
C ALA A 39 -2.17 -3.04 -3.49
N VAL A 40 -0.86 -3.11 -3.30
CA VAL A 40 -0.21 -3.66 -2.10
C VAL A 40 0.56 -2.56 -1.40
N VAL A 41 0.36 -2.42 -0.09
CA VAL A 41 1.09 -1.48 0.76
C VAL A 41 1.75 -2.29 1.88
N PRO A 42 2.99 -2.77 1.68
CA PRO A 42 3.71 -3.50 2.72
C PRO A 42 4.10 -2.56 3.88
N ARG A 43 4.18 -3.11 5.08
CA ARG A 43 4.84 -2.43 6.21
C ARG A 43 6.34 -2.72 6.09
N LEU A 44 7.14 -1.69 5.84
CA LEU A 44 8.59 -1.85 5.81
C LEU A 44 9.13 -2.00 7.26
N PRO A 45 10.04 -2.95 7.53
CA PRO A 45 10.62 -3.14 8.85
C PRO A 45 11.41 -1.90 9.29
N GLY A 46 11.45 -1.65 10.61
CA GLY A 46 12.18 -0.52 11.21
C GLY A 46 11.44 0.83 11.23
N HIS A 47 10.18 0.90 10.79
CA HIS A 47 9.50 2.16 10.55
C HIS A 47 8.05 2.20 11.07
N GLY A 48 7.76 3.26 11.84
CA GLY A 48 6.49 3.44 12.55
C GLY A 48 6.43 2.63 13.85
N THR A 49 7.20 3.05 14.87
CA THR A 49 7.05 2.65 16.29
C THR A 49 6.46 1.26 16.55
N ALA A 50 7.10 0.20 16.04
CA ALA A 50 7.08 -1.05 16.79
C ALA A 50 8.16 -0.88 17.87
N PRO A 51 7.83 -0.84 19.18
CA PRO A 51 8.83 -1.16 20.17
C PRO A 51 9.31 -2.56 19.81
N GLY A 52 10.63 -2.73 19.64
CA GLY A 52 11.18 -4.03 19.35
C GLY A 52 10.70 -5.04 20.39
N ARG A 53 9.95 -6.03 19.93
CA ARG A 53 9.87 -7.40 20.44
C ARG A 53 9.06 -8.26 19.49
#